data_AF-A0A7K7Y651-F1
#
_entry.id   AF-A0A7K7Y651-F1
#
_cell.length_a   1.000
_cell.length_b   1.000
_cell.length_c   1.000
_cell.angle_alpha   90.00
_cell.angle_beta   90.00
_cell.angle_gamma   90.00
#
_symmetry.space_group_name_H-M   'P 1'
#
loop_
_entity.id
_entity.type
_entity.pdbx_description
1 polymer ?
#
loop_
_entity_poly.entity_id
_entity_poly.type
_entity_poly.pdbx_seq_one_letter_code
_entity_poly.pdbx_strand_id
1 'polypeptide(L)' 'DVAIQLTFLRLMATEAAQNVTYHCKNSVAYMEQASGNLKKALLLQGANEIEIRA' A
#
# COMPACT_ATOMS: atom_id res chain seq x y z
N ASP A 1 -20.52 -6.27 8.29
CA ASP A 1 -21.14 -5.01 7.85
C ASP A 1 -20.28 -4.12 6.96
N VAL A 2 -19.13 -3.59 7.39
CA VAL A 2 -18.30 -2.65 6.59
C VAL A 2 -17.83 -3.21 5.23
N ALA A 3 -17.56 -4.53 5.16
CA ALA A 3 -17.16 -5.18 3.93
C ALA A 3 -18.23 -5.12 2.82
N ILE A 4 -19.53 -5.15 3.18
CA ILE A 4 -20.62 -5.08 2.19
C ILE A 4 -20.66 -3.68 1.55
N GLN A 5 -20.56 -2.63 2.36
CA GLN A 5 -20.57 -1.25 1.86
C GLN A 5 -19.38 -0.97 0.93
N LEU A 6 -18.19 -1.49 1.25
CA LEU A 6 -17.02 -1.38 0.38
C LEU A 6 -17.19 -2.14 -0.95
N THR A 7 -17.90 -3.27 -0.96
CA THR A 7 -18.20 -4.01 -2.21
C THR A 7 -19.10 -3.19 -3.13
N PHE A 8 -20.16 -2.57 -2.61
CA PHE A 8 -21.00 -1.69 -3.42
C PHE A 8 -20.24 -0.48 -3.96
N LEU A 9 -19.38 0.12 -3.13
CA LEU A 9 -18.55 1.25 -3.56
C LEU A 9 -17.59 0.85 -4.70
N ARG A 10 -17.00 -0.34 -4.65
CA ARG A 10 -16.18 -0.91 -5.74
C ARG A 10 -16.96 -1.20 -7.02
N LEU A 11 -18.25 -1.53 -6.92
CA LEU A 11 -19.11 -1.76 -8.10
C LEU A 11 -19.53 -0.46 -8.79
N MET A 12 -19.65 0.64 -8.03
CA MET A 12 -20.14 1.93 -8.56
C MET A 12 -19.02 2.88 -9.00
N ALA A 13 -17.79 2.70 -8.50
CA ALA A 13 -16.64 3.52 -8.85
C ALA A 13 -15.76 2.86 -9.89
N THR A 14 -15.20 3.64 -10.82
CA THR A 14 -14.26 3.17 -11.84
C THR A 14 -12.81 3.15 -11.34
N GLU A 15 -12.49 3.95 -10.33
CA GLU A 15 -11.13 4.12 -9.79
C GLU A 15 -11.17 4.31 -8.26
N ALA A 16 -10.08 3.94 -7.58
CA ALA A 16 -9.89 4.16 -6.16
C ALA A 16 -8.43 4.47 -5.84
N ALA A 17 -8.19 5.36 -4.87
CA ALA A 17 -6.86 5.72 -4.40
C ALA A 17 -6.82 5.76 -2.86
N GLN A 18 -5.70 5.34 -2.28
CA GLN A 18 -5.49 5.34 -0.83
C GLN A 18 -4.06 5.80 -0.53
N ASN A 19 -3.92 6.84 0.30
CA ASN A 19 -2.62 7.31 0.77
C ASN A 19 -2.29 6.66 2.12
N VAL A 20 -1.05 6.20 2.27
CA VAL A 20 -0.54 5.58 3.51
C VAL A 20 0.76 6.28 3.90
N THR A 21 0.88 6.66 5.16
CA THR A 21 2.10 7.25 5.73
C THR A 21 2.75 6.26 6.68
N TYR A 22 3.97 5.86 6.37
CA TYR A 22 4.77 5.02 7.26
C TYR A 22 5.68 5.90 8.13
N HIS A 23 5.36 6.01 9.42
CA HIS A 23 6.21 6.68 10.39
C HIS A 23 7.35 5.74 10.82
N CYS A 24 8.59 6.18 10.63
CA CYS A 24 9.77 5.34 10.88
C CYS A 24 10.75 5.98 11.87
N LYS A 25 11.45 5.11 12.62
CA LYS A 25 12.67 5.42 13.38
C LYS A 25 13.66 4.29 13.14
N ASN A 26 14.81 4.62 12.54
CA ASN A 26 15.83 3.64 12.13
C ASN A 26 15.29 2.52 11.22
N SER A 27 14.29 2.81 10.38
CA SER A 27 13.67 1.86 9.45
C SER A 27 13.53 2.48 8.06
N VAL A 28 13.90 1.73 7.01
CA VAL A 28 13.82 2.16 5.61
C VAL A 28 12.46 1.75 5.04
N ALA A 29 11.83 2.68 4.34
CA ALA A 29 10.47 2.52 3.82
C ALA A 29 10.39 2.33 2.29
N TYR A 30 11.34 2.89 1.54
CA TYR A 30 11.30 2.85 0.07
C TYR A 30 12.72 2.79 -0.48
N MET A 31 13.39 3.94 -0.53
CA MET A 31 14.77 4.05 -1.01
C MET A 31 15.76 3.87 0.14
N GLU A 32 16.67 2.91 -0.02
CA GLU A 32 17.83 2.80 0.86
C GLU A 32 18.95 3.72 0.35
N GLN A 33 19.21 4.80 1.08
CA GLN A 33 20.21 5.80 0.69
C GLN A 33 21.63 5.20 0.59
N ALA A 34 21.99 4.26 1.47
CA ALA A 34 23.33 3.69 1.52
C ALA A 34 23.68 2.86 0.27
N SER A 35 22.69 2.20 -0.33
CA SER A 35 22.87 1.29 -1.46
C SER A 35 22.26 1.81 -2.76
N GLY A 36 21.50 2.92 -2.69
CA GLY A 36 20.84 3.56 -3.83
C GLY A 36 19.76 2.68 -4.49
N ASN A 37 19.24 1.67 -3.79
CA ASN A 37 18.26 0.73 -4.33
C ASN A 37 16.98 0.60 -3.48
N LEU A 38 15.99 -0.07 -4.06
CA LEU A 38 14.65 -0.28 -3.48
C LEU A 38 14.47 -1.67 -2.85
N LYS A 39 15.56 -2.42 -2.60
CA LYS A 39 15.44 -3.81 -2.10
C LYS A 39 14.82 -3.91 -0.71
N LYS A 40 14.79 -2.81 0.04
CA LYS A 40 14.19 -2.69 1.38
C LYS A 40 12.88 -1.89 1.36
N ALA A 41 12.25 -1.70 0.20
CA ALA A 41 10.94 -1.07 0.12
C ALA A 41 9.87 -1.92 0.82
N LEU A 42 8.90 -1.26 1.45
CA LEU A 42 7.80 -1.96 2.10
C LEU A 42 6.86 -2.57 1.05
N LEU A 43 6.21 -3.67 1.42
CA LEU A 43 5.13 -4.28 0.65
C LEU A 43 3.81 -3.88 1.28
N LEU A 44 2.83 -3.50 0.46
CA LEU A 44 1.46 -3.26 0.92
C LEU A 44 0.56 -4.39 0.44
N GLN A 45 -0.22 -4.96 1.35
CA GLN A 45 -1.19 -6.00 0.98
C GLN A 45 -2.55 -5.37 0.73
N GLY A 46 -3.06 -5.55 -0.48
CA GLY A 46 -4.41 -5.17 -0.86
C GLY A 46 -5.46 -6.06 -0.21
N ALA A 47 -6.72 -5.59 -0.23
CA ALA A 47 -7.85 -6.30 0.37
C ALA A 47 -8.25 -7.61 -0.36
N ASN A 48 -7.57 -7.95 -1.45
CA ASN A 48 -7.77 -9.15 -2.27
C ASN A 48 -6.49 -10.01 -2.34
N GLU A 49 -5.65 -9.93 -1.31
CA GLU A 49 -4.39 -10.70 -1.18
C GLU A 49 -3.34 -10.39 -2.25
N ILE A 50 -3.56 -9.35 -3.06
CA ILE A 50 -2.57 -8.83 -4.02
C ILE A 50 -1.56 -7.96 -3.28
N GLU A 51 -0.28 -8.17 -3.55
CA GLU A 51 0.80 -7.31 -3.07
C GLU A 51 1.04 -6.13 -4.01
N ILE A 52 1.14 -4.93 -3.44
CA ILE A 52 1.52 -3.70 -4.12
C ILE A 52 2.98 -3.41 -3.78
N ARG A 53 3.80 -3.24 -4.82
CA ARG A 53 5.26 -3.10 -4.73
C ARG A 53 5.73 -1.79 -5.37
N ALA A 54 6.93 -1.37 -4.97
CA ALA A 54 7.69 -0.24 -5.47
C ALA A 54 8.44 -0.56 -6.78
#